data_AF-A0A930YAX9-F1
#
_entry.id   AF-A0A930YAX9-F1
#
_cell.length_a   1.000
_cell.length_b   1.000
_cell.length_c   1.000
_cell.angle_alpha   90.00
_cell.angle_beta   90.00
_cell.angle_gamma   90.00
#
_symmetry.space_group_name_H-M   'P 1'
#
loop_
_entity.id
_entity.type
_entity.pdbx_description
1 polymer ?
#
loop_
_entity_poly.entity_id
_entity_poly.type
_entity_poly.pdbx_seq_one_letter_code
_entity_poly.pdbx_strand_id
1 'polypeptide(L)'
;MTASVPPGPTSGPDAPGTPPRHRAPGAPPRRLGVVDVGIRVVFYLGALAALLVVVGLGVAAIVDTGAPRTWGSYTEVSCEGGTIRHGCQSRGTWVSDDGRDRLDDVGLDGSVSDEGTTRAYATPDALLGGDDIVHDGAWTWVGWVLPAGLLVALVVGVLRRAEAFGDLERLRSRRRRGEGGRGGDARDDDARGEDGRDDDAPGGPARLSPRRSRPDR
;
A
#
# COMPACT_ATOMS: atom_id res chain seq x y z
N MET A 1 -22.97 -34.99 -66.25
CA MET A 1 -22.06 -33.84 -66.12
C MET A 1 -22.84 -32.60 -66.53
N THR A 2 -23.35 -31.85 -65.56
CA THR A 2 -24.10 -30.60 -65.77
C THR A 2 -23.56 -29.60 -64.76
N ALA A 3 -22.90 -28.57 -65.28
CA ALA A 3 -22.24 -27.52 -64.51
C ALA A 3 -23.28 -26.57 -63.93
N SER A 4 -23.24 -26.36 -62.62
CA SER A 4 -24.10 -25.42 -61.91
C SER A 4 -23.46 -24.03 -61.95
N VAL A 5 -24.12 -23.09 -62.61
CA VAL A 5 -23.70 -21.68 -62.72
C VAL A 5 -24.11 -20.95 -61.42
N PRO A 6 -23.20 -20.28 -60.71
CA PRO A 6 -23.57 -19.49 -59.55
C PRO A 6 -24.27 -18.18 -59.96
N PRO A 7 -25.36 -17.77 -59.27
CA PRO A 7 -26.00 -16.49 -59.52
C PRO A 7 -25.11 -15.32 -59.08
N GLY A 8 -25.05 -14.30 -59.94
CA GLY A 8 -24.25 -13.09 -59.75
C GLY A 8 -24.74 -12.18 -58.60
N PRO A 9 -23.88 -11.25 -58.16
CA PRO A 9 -24.18 -10.33 -57.08
C PRO A 9 -25.26 -9.33 -57.49
N THR A 10 -26.39 -9.35 -56.80
CA THR A 10 -27.41 -8.31 -56.88
C THR A 10 -26.92 -7.06 -56.17
N SER A 11 -26.55 -6.05 -56.95
CA SER A 11 -26.31 -4.69 -56.47
C SER A 11 -27.60 -4.12 -55.88
N GLY A 12 -27.67 -4.06 -54.54
CA GLY A 12 -28.76 -3.42 -53.82
C GLY A 12 -28.65 -1.89 -53.91
N PRO A 13 -29.74 -1.17 -54.28
CA PRO A 13 -29.76 0.28 -54.33
C PRO A 13 -29.82 0.89 -52.92
N ASP A 14 -29.04 1.95 -52.73
CA ASP A 14 -29.25 3.05 -51.78
C ASP A 14 -29.51 2.67 -50.32
N ALA A 15 -28.41 2.42 -49.60
CA ALA A 15 -28.42 2.54 -48.15
C ALA A 15 -28.72 4.00 -47.77
N PRO A 16 -29.78 4.28 -47.00
CA PRO A 16 -30.17 5.63 -46.61
C PRO A 16 -29.05 6.31 -45.81
N GLY A 17 -28.79 7.56 -46.19
CA GLY A 17 -27.66 8.36 -45.75
C GLY A 17 -27.38 8.29 -44.26
N THR A 18 -26.11 8.01 -43.94
CA THR A 18 -25.55 8.18 -42.60
C THR A 18 -25.91 9.58 -42.09
N PRO A 19 -26.71 9.72 -41.02
CA PRO A 19 -27.09 11.03 -40.53
C PRO A 19 -25.82 11.82 -40.14
N PRO A 20 -25.80 13.13 -40.38
CA PRO A 20 -24.68 13.98 -39.97
C PRO A 20 -24.50 13.81 -38.47
N ARG A 21 -23.30 13.38 -38.06
CA ARG A 21 -22.90 13.30 -36.65
C ARG A 21 -22.93 14.72 -36.08
N HIS A 22 -24.09 15.14 -35.56
CA HIS A 22 -24.22 16.34 -34.76
C HIS A 22 -23.27 16.20 -33.57
N ARG A 23 -22.18 16.98 -33.63
CA ARG A 23 -21.20 17.13 -32.55
C ARG A 23 -21.99 17.54 -31.31
N ALA A 24 -22.13 16.63 -30.34
CA ALA A 24 -22.90 16.86 -29.13
C ALA A 24 -22.47 18.20 -28.49
N PRO A 25 -23.37 19.19 -28.39
CA PRO A 25 -23.03 20.48 -27.82
C PRO A 25 -22.76 20.32 -26.34
N GLY A 26 -21.62 20.85 -25.87
CA GLY A 26 -21.38 21.09 -24.46
C GLY A 26 -20.97 19.89 -23.64
N ALA A 27 -19.85 19.23 -23.99
CA ALA A 27 -19.08 18.60 -22.93
C ALA A 27 -18.62 19.72 -21.98
N PRO A 28 -19.05 19.76 -20.70
CA PRO A 28 -18.64 20.81 -19.79
C PRO A 28 -17.11 20.87 -19.73
N PRO A 29 -16.50 22.06 -19.62
CA PRO A 29 -15.06 22.18 -19.52
C PRO A 29 -14.61 21.31 -18.34
N ARG A 30 -13.76 20.32 -18.64
CA ARG A 30 -13.11 19.46 -17.67
C ARG A 30 -12.20 20.33 -16.79
N ARG A 31 -12.79 21.06 -15.85
CA ARG A 31 -12.11 21.50 -14.63
C ARG A 31 -11.87 20.23 -13.81
N LEU A 32 -10.96 19.36 -14.26
CA LEU A 32 -10.25 18.47 -13.34
C LEU A 32 -9.47 19.43 -12.44
N GLY A 33 -10.14 19.83 -11.37
CA GLY A 33 -9.73 20.94 -10.54
C GLY A 33 -8.44 20.58 -9.83
N VAL A 34 -7.58 21.56 -9.64
CA VAL A 34 -6.44 21.51 -8.71
C VAL A 34 -6.85 20.89 -7.36
N VAL A 35 -8.10 21.07 -6.96
CA VAL A 35 -8.75 20.46 -5.79
C VAL A 35 -8.73 18.92 -5.81
N ASP A 36 -9.05 18.26 -6.94
CA ASP A 36 -9.03 16.80 -7.04
C ASP A 36 -7.60 16.24 -6.93
N VAL A 37 -6.62 16.96 -7.48
CA VAL A 37 -5.20 16.58 -7.35
C VAL A 37 -4.74 16.76 -5.90
N GLY A 38 -5.10 17.87 -5.26
CA GLY A 38 -4.78 18.13 -3.86
C GLY A 38 -5.33 17.05 -2.92
N ILE A 39 -6.61 16.68 -3.08
CA ILE A 39 -7.26 15.62 -2.27
C ILE A 39 -6.53 14.28 -2.41
N ARG A 40 -6.13 13.90 -3.64
CA ARG A 40 -5.38 12.66 -3.88
C ARG A 40 -4.02 12.68 -3.18
N VAL A 41 -3.28 13.79 -3.30
CA VAL A 41 -1.96 13.93 -2.66
C VAL A 41 -2.09 13.82 -1.14
N VAL A 42 -3.01 14.57 -0.53
CA VAL A 42 -3.23 14.50 0.93
C VAL A 42 -3.62 13.09 1.37
N PHE A 43 -4.51 12.43 0.63
CA PHE A 43 -4.91 11.06 0.94
C PHE A 43 -3.73 10.07 0.90
N TYR A 44 -2.92 10.10 -0.16
CA TYR A 44 -1.79 9.18 -0.29
C TYR A 44 -0.68 9.47 0.71
N LEU A 45 -0.41 10.75 1.04
CA LEU A 45 0.52 11.10 2.12
C LEU A 45 0.01 10.62 3.48
N GLY A 46 -1.28 10.80 3.76
CA GLY A 46 -1.91 10.28 4.97
C GLY A 46 -1.85 8.75 5.05
N ALA A 47 -2.13 8.06 3.95
CA ALA A 47 -2.03 6.60 3.87
C ALA A 47 -0.59 6.10 4.07
N LEU A 48 0.40 6.80 3.51
CA LEU A 48 1.81 6.48 3.72
C LEU A 48 2.22 6.68 5.18
N ALA A 49 1.83 7.81 5.79
CA ALA A 49 2.10 8.07 7.20
C ALA A 49 1.46 6.99 8.09
N ALA A 50 0.20 6.65 7.84
CA ALA A 50 -0.49 5.58 8.55
C ALA A 50 0.23 4.24 8.38
N LEU A 51 0.62 3.87 7.15
CA LEU A 51 1.40 2.65 6.87
C LEU A 51 2.69 2.59 7.71
N LEU A 52 3.46 3.68 7.76
CA LEU A 52 4.69 3.75 8.54
C LEU A 52 4.43 3.52 10.04
N VAL A 53 3.33 4.07 10.57
CA VAL A 53 2.91 3.81 11.96
C VAL A 53 2.58 2.32 12.17
N VAL A 54 1.80 1.70 11.28
CA VAL A 54 1.46 0.26 11.41
C VAL A 54 2.71 -0.61 11.37
N VAL A 55 3.62 -0.31 10.44
CA VAL A 55 4.89 -1.04 10.29
C VAL A 55 5.75 -0.85 11.54
N GLY A 56 5.86 0.37 12.06
CA GLY A 56 6.58 0.65 13.31
C GLY A 56 6.03 -0.14 14.50
N LEU A 57 4.71 -0.17 14.66
CA LEU A 57 4.04 -0.97 15.70
C LEU A 57 4.29 -2.47 15.50
N GLY A 58 4.24 -2.97 14.27
CA GLY A 58 4.54 -4.37 13.97
C GLY A 58 5.98 -4.75 14.28
N VAL A 59 6.95 -3.87 13.96
CA VAL A 59 8.37 -4.09 14.31
C VAL A 59 8.56 -4.09 15.82
N ALA A 60 7.97 -3.13 16.54
CA ALA A 60 8.03 -3.07 17.99
C ALA A 60 7.45 -4.35 18.62
N ALA A 61 6.28 -4.80 18.15
CA ALA A 61 5.68 -6.05 18.62
C ALA A 61 6.60 -7.27 18.39
N ILE A 62 7.28 -7.35 17.24
CA ILE A 62 8.24 -8.44 16.97
C ILE A 62 9.43 -8.35 17.93
N VAL A 63 9.98 -7.17 18.18
CA VAL A 63 11.09 -6.98 19.12
C VAL A 63 10.67 -7.42 20.53
N ASP A 64 9.49 -6.99 20.97
CA ASP A 64 8.94 -7.32 22.29
C ASP A 64 8.67 -8.83 22.44
N THR A 65 8.35 -9.56 21.35
CA THR A 65 8.24 -11.02 21.43
C THR A 65 9.56 -11.73 21.74
N GLY A 66 10.70 -11.11 21.42
CA GLY A 66 12.03 -11.65 21.71
C GLY A 66 12.56 -11.28 23.09
N ALA A 67 11.92 -10.36 23.80
CA ALA A 67 12.33 -9.94 25.13
C ALA A 67 12.09 -11.04 26.18
N PRO A 68 12.97 -11.15 27.20
CA PRO A 68 12.80 -12.14 28.26
C PRO A 68 11.52 -11.86 29.06
N ARG A 69 10.71 -12.90 29.24
CA ARG A 69 9.48 -12.85 30.05
C ARG A 69 9.78 -13.40 31.43
N THR A 70 9.52 -12.60 32.45
CA THR A 70 9.62 -13.03 33.84
C THR A 70 8.21 -13.31 34.35
N TRP A 71 7.94 -14.56 34.75
CA TRP A 71 6.65 -14.97 35.29
C TRP A 71 6.55 -14.74 36.79
N GLY A 72 5.33 -14.48 37.26
CA GLY A 72 5.04 -14.20 38.66
C GLY A 72 3.56 -14.28 38.99
N SER A 73 3.22 -13.86 40.21
CA SER A 73 1.86 -13.71 40.70
C SER A 73 1.48 -12.24 40.77
N TYR A 74 0.38 -11.89 40.12
CA TYR A 74 -0.27 -10.59 40.28
C TYR A 74 -1.36 -10.68 41.36
N THR A 75 -1.45 -9.66 42.20
CA THR A 75 -2.48 -9.48 43.22
C THR A 75 -3.13 -8.11 43.04
N GLU A 76 -4.44 -8.09 42.80
CA GLU A 76 -5.20 -6.86 42.65
C GLU A 76 -5.28 -6.10 43.99
N VAL A 77 -5.06 -4.79 43.93
CA VAL A 77 -5.18 -3.86 45.06
C VAL A 77 -6.36 -2.93 44.86
N SER A 78 -6.55 -2.43 43.65
CA SER A 78 -7.66 -1.57 43.28
C SER A 78 -8.14 -1.89 41.86
N CYS A 79 -9.40 -1.56 41.59
CA CYS A 79 -9.93 -1.58 40.23
C CYS A 79 -10.38 -0.15 39.89
N GLU A 80 -9.56 0.55 39.11
CA GLU A 80 -9.75 1.95 38.77
C GLU A 80 -10.41 2.11 37.41
N GLY A 81 -11.36 3.03 37.31
CA GLY A 81 -11.86 3.49 36.00
C GLY A 81 -12.54 2.40 35.17
N GLY A 82 -13.84 2.22 35.39
CA GLY A 82 -14.71 1.51 34.46
C GLY A 82 -16.03 2.22 34.27
N THR A 83 -16.33 2.64 33.04
CA THR A 83 -17.75 2.84 32.68
C THR A 83 -18.39 1.46 32.61
N ILE A 84 -19.70 1.38 32.88
CA ILE A 84 -20.51 0.13 32.95
C ILE A 84 -20.30 -0.81 31.73
N ARG A 85 -19.76 -0.30 30.62
CA ARG A 85 -19.53 -1.04 29.37
C ARG A 85 -18.10 -1.56 29.13
N HIS A 86 -17.09 -1.10 29.86
CA HIS A 86 -15.68 -1.34 29.49
C HIS A 86 -14.83 -2.05 30.56
N GLY A 87 -15.45 -2.51 31.66
CA GLY A 87 -14.70 -3.08 32.78
C GLY A 87 -13.87 -2.02 33.52
N CYS A 88 -13.36 -2.35 34.70
CA CYS A 88 -12.41 -1.51 35.42
C CYS A 88 -10.97 -1.97 35.10
N GLN A 89 -10.01 -1.06 35.14
CA GLN A 89 -8.60 -1.37 35.01
C GLN A 89 -8.08 -1.87 36.36
N SER A 90 -7.75 -3.16 36.43
CA SER A 90 -7.12 -3.75 37.62
C SER A 90 -5.72 -3.17 37.82
N ARG A 91 -5.46 -2.66 39.02
CA ARG A 91 -4.15 -2.20 39.48
C ARG A 91 -3.74 -2.94 40.75
N GLY A 92 -2.46 -3.26 40.86
CA GLY A 92 -2.03 -4.16 41.90
C GLY A 92 -0.53 -4.30 42.05
N THR A 93 -0.14 -5.37 42.71
CA THR A 93 1.25 -5.75 42.91
C THR A 93 1.53 -7.02 42.14
N TRP A 94 2.61 -7.03 41.38
CA TRP A 94 3.17 -8.23 40.77
C TRP A 94 4.47 -8.62 41.48
N VAL A 95 4.62 -9.91 41.75
CA VAL A 95 5.83 -10.48 42.37
C VAL A 95 6.30 -11.64 41.52
N SER A 96 7.59 -11.64 41.15
CA SER A 96 8.19 -12.71 40.37
C SER A 96 8.12 -14.06 41.10
N ASP A 97 8.13 -15.16 40.34
CA ASP A 97 8.09 -16.52 40.89
C ASP A 97 9.30 -16.82 41.80
N ASP A 98 10.43 -16.13 41.62
CA ASP A 98 11.63 -16.23 42.46
C ASP A 98 11.66 -15.21 43.62
N GLY A 99 10.65 -14.35 43.72
CA GLY A 99 10.49 -13.33 44.76
C GLY A 99 11.53 -12.21 44.73
N ARG A 100 12.35 -12.11 43.68
CA ARG A 100 13.41 -11.10 43.57
C ARG A 100 12.89 -9.78 43.02
N ASP A 101 11.96 -9.85 42.08
CA ASP A 101 11.39 -8.68 41.44
C ASP A 101 9.98 -8.44 41.96
N ARG A 102 9.71 -7.19 42.30
CA ARG A 102 8.41 -6.73 42.76
C ARG A 102 8.08 -5.44 42.04
N LEU A 103 6.92 -5.42 41.41
CA LEU A 103 6.37 -4.25 40.76
C LEU A 103 5.09 -3.86 41.51
N ASP A 104 5.07 -2.65 42.05
CA ASP A 104 3.91 -2.08 42.75
C ASP A 104 3.18 -1.10 41.81
N ASP A 105 1.86 -0.98 41.97
CA ASP A 105 1.00 -0.09 41.18
C ASP A 105 1.05 -0.36 39.65
N VAL A 106 1.16 -1.64 39.28
CA VAL A 106 1.13 -2.08 37.88
C VAL A 106 -0.28 -2.44 37.43
N GLY A 107 -0.58 -2.17 36.16
CA GLY A 107 -1.81 -2.58 35.53
C GLY A 107 -1.76 -4.05 35.09
N LEU A 108 -2.90 -4.75 35.17
CA LEU A 108 -3.05 -6.07 34.57
C LEU A 108 -3.72 -5.96 33.20
N ASP A 109 -3.04 -6.45 32.17
CA ASP A 109 -3.64 -6.79 30.88
C ASP A 109 -4.11 -8.26 30.92
N GLY A 110 -5.39 -8.43 31.25
CA GLY A 110 -5.96 -9.75 31.49
C GLY A 110 -7.13 -9.73 32.46
N SER A 111 -7.40 -10.89 33.05
CA SER A 111 -8.39 -11.04 34.11
C SER A 111 -7.80 -11.67 35.37
N VAL A 112 -8.26 -11.20 36.54
CA VAL A 112 -8.00 -11.84 37.83
C VAL A 112 -8.99 -12.97 38.11
N SER A 113 -8.59 -13.93 38.95
CA SER A 113 -9.51 -14.91 39.51
C SER A 113 -10.45 -14.28 40.54
N ASP A 114 -11.42 -15.05 41.04
CA ASP A 114 -12.32 -14.62 42.11
C ASP A 114 -11.57 -14.31 43.43
N GLU A 115 -10.36 -14.84 43.61
CA GLU A 115 -9.48 -14.52 44.74
C GLU A 115 -8.70 -13.21 44.56
N GLY A 116 -8.87 -12.50 43.44
CA GLY A 116 -8.14 -11.26 43.14
C GLY A 116 -6.67 -11.48 42.76
N THR A 117 -6.30 -12.71 42.38
CA THR A 117 -4.93 -13.04 41.97
C THR A 117 -4.93 -13.66 40.59
N THR A 118 -3.82 -13.56 39.87
CA THR A 118 -3.63 -14.29 38.62
C THR A 118 -2.16 -14.51 38.33
N ARG A 119 -1.86 -15.53 37.53
CA ARG A 119 -0.50 -15.72 37.03
C ARG A 119 -0.29 -14.76 35.87
N ALA A 120 0.75 -13.95 35.95
CA ALA A 120 1.08 -12.97 34.92
C ALA A 120 2.58 -12.88 34.71
N TYR A 121 3.00 -12.33 33.58
CA TYR A 121 4.41 -12.05 33.29
C TYR A 121 4.64 -10.56 33.03
N ALA A 122 5.81 -10.10 33.45
CA ALA A 122 6.38 -8.81 33.10
C ALA A 122 7.39 -8.97 31.97
N THR A 123 7.58 -7.91 31.18
CA THR A 123 8.58 -7.87 30.11
C THR A 123 9.37 -6.56 30.25
N PRO A 124 10.34 -6.49 31.19
CA PRO A 124 10.95 -5.22 31.60
C PRO A 124 11.60 -4.44 30.44
N ASP A 125 12.13 -5.17 29.46
CA ASP A 125 12.80 -4.58 28.29
C ASP A 125 11.83 -4.29 27.12
N ALA A 126 10.52 -4.40 27.30
CA ALA A 126 9.55 -4.14 26.23
C ALA A 126 9.46 -2.64 25.90
N LEU A 127 9.45 -2.33 24.60
CA LEU A 127 9.38 -0.97 24.10
C LEU A 127 8.00 -0.32 24.29
N LEU A 128 6.95 -1.13 24.45
CA LEU A 128 5.56 -0.69 24.48
C LEU A 128 4.87 -0.82 25.85
N GLY A 129 5.62 -0.83 26.96
CA GLY A 129 5.07 -0.80 28.32
C GLY A 129 5.62 -1.90 29.24
N GLY A 130 6.95 -1.95 29.42
CA GLY A 130 7.62 -3.09 30.05
C GLY A 130 7.46 -3.20 31.58
N ASP A 131 7.26 -2.08 32.26
CA ASP A 131 7.36 -2.02 33.73
C ASP A 131 6.03 -1.65 34.42
N ASP A 132 5.10 -1.06 33.68
CA ASP A 132 3.84 -0.53 34.18
C ASP A 132 2.65 -1.45 33.93
N ILE A 133 2.82 -2.49 33.09
CA ILE A 133 1.78 -3.45 32.73
C ILE A 133 2.33 -4.88 32.81
N VAL A 134 1.55 -5.77 33.41
CA VAL A 134 1.80 -7.22 33.40
C VAL A 134 0.68 -7.95 32.66
N HIS A 135 1.01 -9.06 32.03
CA HIS A 135 0.08 -9.77 31.14
C HIS A 135 -0.25 -11.17 31.66
N ASP A 136 -1.52 -11.57 31.65
CA ASP A 136 -1.95 -12.91 32.10
C ASP A 136 -1.63 -14.04 31.09
N GLY A 137 -1.19 -13.69 29.88
CA GLY A 137 -0.84 -14.62 28.81
C GLY A 137 -1.98 -14.99 27.87
N ALA A 138 -3.24 -14.68 28.20
CA ALA A 138 -4.40 -15.05 27.39
C ALA A 138 -4.44 -14.32 26.03
N TRP A 139 -3.86 -13.12 25.95
CA TRP A 139 -3.93 -12.23 24.78
C TRP A 139 -2.60 -12.07 24.04
N THR A 140 -1.62 -12.95 24.29
CA THR A 140 -0.31 -12.92 23.62
C THR A 140 -0.38 -12.93 22.10
N TRP A 141 -1.47 -13.46 21.52
CA TRP A 141 -1.68 -13.47 20.08
C TRP A 141 -2.15 -12.14 19.49
N VAL A 142 -2.80 -11.29 20.30
CA VAL A 142 -3.33 -10.00 19.84
C VAL A 142 -2.22 -9.05 19.44
N GLY A 143 -1.07 -9.12 20.12
CA GLY A 143 0.11 -8.29 19.80
C GLY A 143 0.57 -8.38 18.34
N TRP A 144 0.41 -9.53 17.67
CA TRP A 144 0.77 -9.69 16.25
C TRP A 144 -0.44 -9.70 15.31
N VAL A 145 -1.60 -10.18 15.75
CA VAL A 145 -2.82 -10.17 14.91
C VAL A 145 -3.34 -8.76 14.67
N LEU A 146 -3.33 -7.90 15.69
CA LEU A 146 -3.85 -6.54 15.58
C LEU A 146 -3.10 -5.70 14.53
N PRO A 147 -1.76 -5.57 14.56
CA PRO A 147 -1.04 -4.82 13.53
C PRO A 147 -1.19 -5.44 12.14
N ALA A 148 -1.21 -6.78 12.03
CA ALA A 148 -1.46 -7.45 10.76
C ALA A 148 -2.85 -7.15 10.19
N GLY A 149 -3.89 -7.21 11.02
CA GLY A 149 -5.26 -6.86 10.65
C GLY A 149 -5.40 -5.41 10.22
N LEU A 150 -4.77 -4.49 10.97
CA LEU A 150 -4.78 -3.05 10.66
C LEU A 150 -4.05 -2.77 9.33
N LEU A 151 -2.95 -3.47 9.04
CA LEU A 151 -2.26 -3.39 7.76
C LEU A 151 -3.15 -3.84 6.60
N VAL A 152 -3.83 -4.98 6.74
CA VAL A 152 -4.75 -5.49 5.71
C VAL A 152 -5.89 -4.50 5.48
N ALA A 153 -6.50 -4.00 6.55
CA ALA A 153 -7.58 -3.01 6.46
C ALA A 153 -7.12 -1.73 5.75
N LEU A 154 -5.91 -1.24 6.06
CA LEU A 154 -5.31 -0.08 5.41
C LEU A 154 -5.08 -0.31 3.92
N VAL A 155 -4.51 -1.46 3.53
CA VAL A 155 -4.29 -1.80 2.12
C VAL A 155 -5.62 -1.88 1.36
N VAL A 156 -6.62 -2.57 1.91
CA VAL A 156 -7.96 -2.66 1.29
C VAL A 156 -8.61 -1.28 1.17
N GLY A 157 -8.49 -0.44 2.20
CA GLY A 157 -9.01 0.94 2.19
C GLY A 157 -8.35 1.79 1.09
N VAL A 158 -7.03 1.72 0.97
CA VAL A 158 -6.28 2.42 -0.08
C VAL A 158 -6.68 1.93 -1.47
N LEU A 159 -6.79 0.62 -1.67
CA LEU A 159 -7.18 0.05 -2.97
C LEU A 159 -8.61 0.46 -3.37
N ARG A 160 -9.58 0.37 -2.46
CA ARG A 160 -10.96 0.82 -2.71
C ARG A 160 -11.02 2.30 -3.05
N ARG A 161 -10.20 3.13 -2.37
CA ARG A 161 -10.16 4.56 -2.66
C ARG A 161 -9.47 4.88 -3.99
N ALA A 162 -8.40 4.17 -4.31
CA ALA A 162 -7.72 4.29 -5.61
C ALA A 162 -8.63 3.87 -6.78
N GLU A 163 -9.49 2.87 -6.58
CA GLU A 163 -10.53 2.49 -7.53
C GLU A 163 -11.55 3.62 -7.74
N ALA A 164 -12.06 4.21 -6.64
CA ALA A 164 -12.98 5.34 -6.70
C ALA A 164 -12.38 6.58 -7.39
N PHE A 165 -11.07 6.77 -7.32
CA PHE A 165 -10.36 7.84 -8.04
C PHE A 165 -10.08 7.52 -9.52
N GLY A 166 -10.33 6.28 -9.98
CA GLY A 166 -10.01 5.81 -11.32
C GLY A 166 -8.50 5.62 -11.56
N ASP A 167 -7.68 5.63 -10.51
CA ASP A 167 -6.23 5.50 -10.64
C ASP A 167 -5.84 4.08 -11.08
N LEU A 168 -6.60 3.06 -10.65
CA LEU A 168 -6.40 1.68 -11.08
C LEU A 168 -6.61 1.50 -12.59
N GLU A 169 -7.62 2.16 -13.18
CA GLU A 169 -7.86 2.12 -14.62
C GLU A 169 -6.73 2.80 -15.41
N ARG A 170 -6.21 3.91 -14.89
CA ARG A 170 -5.05 4.61 -15.47
C ARG A 170 -3.80 3.73 -15.44
N LEU A 171 -3.57 3.00 -14.36
CA LEU A 171 -2.44 2.06 -14.27
C LEU A 171 -2.62 0.85 -15.21
N ARG A 172 -3.82 0.25 -15.25
CA ARG A 172 -4.13 -0.88 -16.16
C ARG A 172 -3.97 -0.50 -17.62
N SER A 173 -4.45 0.68 -18.03
CA SER A 173 -4.34 1.17 -19.41
C SER A 173 -2.89 1.47 -19.81
N ARG A 174 -2.06 2.01 -18.91
CA ARG A 174 -0.61 2.17 -19.12
C ARG A 174 0.08 0.83 -19.29
N ARG A 175 -0.23 -0.16 -18.45
CA ARG A 175 0.34 -1.51 -18.54
C ARG A 175 0.03 -2.16 -19.90
N ARG A 176 -1.22 -2.11 -20.37
CA ARG A 176 -1.61 -2.64 -21.69
C ARG A 176 -0.87 -1.97 -22.85
N ARG A 177 -0.63 -0.66 -22.78
CA ARG A 177 0.16 0.05 -23.81
C ARG A 177 1.65 -0.33 -23.77
N GLY A 178 2.21 -0.52 -22.59
CA GLY A 178 3.60 -0.95 -22.43
C GLY A 178 3.87 -2.37 -22.94
N GLU A 179 2.92 -3.29 -22.75
CA GLU A 179 3.01 -4.67 -23.24
C GLU A 179 2.83 -4.74 -24.78
N GLY A 180 2.02 -3.86 -25.38
CA GLY A 180 1.85 -3.79 -26.85
C GLY A 180 2.97 -3.08 -27.61
N GLY A 181 3.69 -2.14 -26.98
CA GLY A 181 4.75 -1.37 -27.62
C GLY A 181 6.11 -2.08 -27.71
N ARG A 182 6.34 -3.11 -26.90
CA ARG A 182 7.66 -3.79 -26.82
C ARG A 182 7.84 -4.96 -27.79
N GLY A 183 6.78 -5.34 -28.52
CA GLY A 183 6.81 -6.43 -29.51
C GLY A 183 6.77 -5.98 -30.97
N GLY A 184 6.75 -4.67 -31.25
CA GLY A 184 6.53 -4.12 -32.59
C GLY A 184 7.79 -3.65 -33.35
N ASP A 185 8.86 -3.28 -32.66
CA ASP A 185 10.02 -2.60 -33.28
C ASP A 185 11.13 -3.53 -33.80
N ALA A 186 10.98 -4.86 -33.70
CA ALA A 186 12.03 -5.79 -34.13
C ALA A 186 11.91 -6.24 -35.61
N ARG A 187 11.06 -5.60 -36.44
CA ARG A 187 10.78 -6.08 -37.81
C ARG A 187 10.86 -5.08 -38.95
N ASP A 188 11.14 -3.81 -38.71
CA ASP A 188 11.19 -2.81 -39.80
C ASP A 188 12.62 -2.31 -40.16
N ASP A 189 13.67 -2.81 -39.50
CA ASP A 189 15.05 -2.45 -39.87
C ASP A 189 15.65 -3.31 -41.01
N ASP A 190 14.97 -4.39 -41.45
CA ASP A 190 15.46 -5.25 -42.55
C ASP A 190 14.98 -4.80 -43.95
N ALA A 191 14.20 -3.72 -44.07
CA ALA A 191 13.70 -3.21 -45.36
C ALA A 191 14.44 -1.97 -45.88
N ARG A 192 15.53 -1.54 -45.23
CA ARG A 192 16.37 -0.42 -45.69
C ARG A 192 17.73 -0.86 -46.23
N GLY A 193 17.74 -2.03 -46.85
CA GLY A 193 18.81 -2.45 -47.76
C GLY A 193 18.55 -1.88 -49.16
N GLU A 194 19.54 -1.15 -49.65
CA GLU A 194 19.85 -0.95 -51.08
C GLU A 194 18.97 0.04 -51.87
N ASP A 195 19.30 1.33 -51.72
CA ASP A 195 19.46 2.20 -52.89
C ASP A 195 20.72 3.03 -52.61
N GLY A 196 21.85 2.73 -53.26
CA GLY A 196 22.11 3.29 -54.58
C GLY A 196 22.72 4.68 -54.40
N ARG A 197 24.01 4.75 -54.05
CA ARG A 197 25.11 5.14 -54.95
C ARG A 197 25.08 6.60 -55.39
N ASP A 198 26.21 7.24 -55.11
CA ASP A 198 26.85 8.35 -55.82
C ASP A 198 26.21 9.74 -55.67
N ASP A 199 26.91 10.62 -54.94
CA ASP A 199 27.54 11.75 -55.60
C ASP A 199 28.57 12.44 -54.69
N ASP A 200 29.74 12.61 -55.29
CA ASP A 200 30.92 13.34 -54.81
C ASP A 200 30.59 14.79 -54.43
N ALA A 201 31.08 15.24 -53.27
CA ALA A 201 31.60 16.60 -53.14
C ALA A 201 32.58 16.77 -51.96
N PRO A 202 33.72 17.46 -52.15
CA PRO A 202 34.80 17.58 -51.18
C PRO A 202 34.64 18.81 -50.27
N GLY A 203 35.33 18.79 -49.11
CA GLY A 203 36.00 20.01 -48.63
C GLY A 203 35.49 20.70 -47.36
N GLY A 204 35.73 20.09 -46.19
CA GLY A 204 36.22 20.75 -44.96
C GLY A 204 35.28 21.68 -44.17
N PRO A 205 35.78 22.41 -43.15
CA PRO A 205 36.93 22.16 -42.28
C PRO A 205 36.52 21.82 -40.82
N ALA A 206 37.48 21.27 -40.09
CA ALA A 206 37.44 21.03 -38.66
C ALA A 206 36.91 22.22 -37.83
N ARG A 207 35.93 21.97 -36.95
CA ARG A 207 35.61 22.86 -35.83
C ARG A 207 35.63 22.10 -34.51
N LEU A 208 36.82 22.17 -33.91
CA LEU A 208 37.10 22.50 -32.51
C LEU A 208 36.01 22.18 -31.47
N SER A 209 36.36 21.23 -30.60
CA SER A 209 35.76 21.00 -29.29
C SER A 209 35.83 22.24 -28.38
N PRO A 210 34.82 22.48 -27.53
CA PRO A 210 34.99 23.19 -26.27
C PRO A 210 35.07 22.20 -25.10
N ARG A 211 36.32 21.96 -24.71
CA ARG A 211 36.87 21.97 -23.34
C ARG A 211 35.87 21.97 -22.15
N ARG A 212 36.13 21.02 -21.24
CA ARG A 212 35.73 20.94 -19.82
C ARG A 212 35.62 22.29 -19.09
N SER A 213 34.64 22.37 -18.19
CA SER A 213 34.82 22.98 -16.86
C SER A 213 34.07 22.16 -15.81
N ARG A 214 34.84 21.54 -14.91
CA ARG A 214 34.43 20.92 -13.65
C ARG A 214 34.66 21.99 -12.56
N PRO A 215 33.71 22.31 -11.68
CA PRO A 215 34.03 22.96 -10.43
C PRO A 215 34.13 21.92 -9.32
N ASP A 216 35.31 21.86 -8.70
CA ASP A 216 35.51 21.34 -7.35
C ASP A 216 35.03 22.39 -6.34
N ARG A 217 34.08 22.00 -5.47
CA ARG A 217 34.11 22.13 -4.00
C ARG A 217 32.74 21.92 -3.40
#